data_AF-A0A433QTB7-F1
#
_entry.id   AF-A0A433QTB7-F1
#
_cell.length_a   1.000
_cell.length_b   1.000
_cell.length_c   1.000
_cell.angle_alpha   90.00
_cell.angle_beta   90.00
_cell.angle_gamma   90.00
#
_symmetry.space_group_name_H-M   'P 1'
#
loop_
_entity.id
_entity.type
_entity.pdbx_description
1 polymer ?
#
loop_
_entity_poly.entity_id
_entity_poly.type
_entity_poly.pdbx_seq_one_letter_code
_entity_poly.pdbx_strand_id
1 'polypeptide(L)'
;MHLFPELDDLVCAVLQDHLSASNPAASAVDHTNGGHDMSWPALCEELLKPESTAPPTSTPDDFDPLSHLRLCLASAITTTSSRFAVGALQRPLYLSVAETLRGCFGRCGAWPVEVAGSGVTLLADVNVARLEMVRLVALYTNPASDLTAKQNLLQTFFFTTLHPPDIRPFLHLRTTTGSRLARMPPTLNECLVSFTTVHERKNFQPVRKGVKPSTLTVGAKALTKHWHRDVGSGFWGVATGSERAKNETANAVLAKILTDPAWINLHWLPHDITAYEIRNAQGYGARWEVRESGSSFGTASVLPTANPASTAADVLTATTDLVEETEERWTFRGFLEPQMVGGHEKGWLGTHVQVPTFPQPMLPTPPRILTCARIHRQNASTHPIDLTLLARLLHASPTYSAGLAIATDGDDPDLVRAVEALIRVEPARKGFEVLIIPVSPYGRFVTPLNAMIARAAKDGYERVLFQSLEVVVGRAEIEALAGMMDEDSLVVGKAFDSHAFVLGMNKLTGLTTPWNTCALWDVKKIALTGFLLVADGLDPEVVPATEQVTVLLRVGGGREGCPWREYMHVDSVLQRPEDRTLSSHGHRLDKL
;
A
#
# COMPACT_ATOMS: atom_id res chain seq x y z
N MET A 1 -12.23 18.76 -22.35
CA MET A 1 -13.20 19.45 -21.48
C MET A 1 -12.53 19.70 -20.14
N HIS A 2 -12.10 20.94 -19.84
CA HIS A 2 -11.69 21.29 -18.49
C HIS A 2 -12.98 21.46 -17.68
N LEU A 3 -13.37 20.45 -16.90
CA LEU A 3 -14.63 20.47 -16.15
C LEU A 3 -14.65 21.59 -15.09
N PHE A 4 -13.48 22.08 -14.64
CA PHE A 4 -13.34 23.09 -13.59
C PHE A 4 -12.09 23.98 -13.81
N PRO A 5 -12.10 24.93 -14.76
CA PRO A 5 -10.94 25.81 -14.97
C PRO A 5 -10.61 26.65 -13.71
N GLU A 6 -11.62 26.99 -12.91
CA GLU A 6 -11.49 27.80 -11.68
C GLU A 6 -11.13 26.98 -10.42
N LEU A 7 -10.78 25.69 -10.55
CA LEU A 7 -10.60 24.79 -9.40
C LEU A 7 -9.51 25.25 -8.42
N ASP A 8 -8.40 25.77 -8.92
CA ASP A 8 -7.27 26.22 -8.10
C ASP A 8 -7.71 27.38 -7.19
N ASP A 9 -8.42 28.37 -7.76
CA ASP A 9 -8.98 29.52 -7.04
C ASP A 9 -10.08 29.08 -6.05
N LEU A 10 -10.95 28.16 -6.46
CA LEU A 10 -12.01 27.62 -5.60
C LEU A 10 -11.47 26.87 -4.39
N VAL A 11 -10.47 26.00 -4.58
CA VAL A 11 -9.83 25.28 -3.47
C VAL A 11 -9.15 26.28 -2.53
N CYS A 12 -8.44 27.28 -3.07
CA CYS A 12 -7.82 28.33 -2.26
C CYS A 12 -8.87 29.08 -1.42
N ALA A 13 -9.97 29.52 -2.03
CA ALA A 13 -11.04 30.25 -1.36
C ALA A 13 -11.70 29.41 -0.24
N VAL A 14 -12.03 28.14 -0.52
CA VAL A 14 -12.64 27.23 0.48
C VAL A 14 -11.74 27.04 1.70
N LEU A 15 -10.43 26.90 1.51
CA LEU A 15 -9.47 26.76 2.60
C LEU A 15 -9.33 28.08 3.40
N GLN A 16 -9.29 29.23 2.73
CA GLN A 16 -9.21 30.55 3.35
C GLN A 16 -10.47 30.89 4.16
N ASP A 17 -11.65 30.57 3.63
CA ASP A 17 -12.93 30.78 4.30
C ASP A 17 -13.01 29.95 5.59
N HIS A 18 -12.59 28.68 5.54
CA HIS A 18 -12.56 27.82 6.72
C HIS A 18 -11.59 28.35 7.78
N LEU A 19 -10.40 28.79 7.36
CA LEU A 19 -9.41 29.37 8.27
C LEU A 19 -9.94 30.67 8.92
N SER A 20 -10.62 31.52 8.14
CA SER A 20 -11.19 32.79 8.63
C SER A 20 -12.40 32.60 9.53
N ALA A 21 -13.20 31.55 9.29
CA ALA A 21 -14.34 31.18 10.14
C ALA A 21 -13.93 30.46 11.43
N SER A 22 -12.69 29.94 11.49
CA SER A 22 -12.15 29.26 12.66
C SER A 22 -11.71 30.27 13.71
N ASN A 23 -12.17 30.10 14.95
CA ASN A 23 -11.83 31.00 16.04
C ASN A 23 -10.35 30.79 16.43
N PRO A 24 -9.46 31.81 16.38
CA PRO A 24 -8.05 31.68 16.74
C PRO A 24 -7.81 31.29 18.20
N ALA A 25 -8.83 31.35 19.07
CA ALA A 25 -8.75 30.84 20.44
C ALA A 25 -8.93 29.30 20.54
N ALA A 26 -9.43 28.63 19.49
CA ALA A 26 -9.62 27.18 19.44
C ALA A 26 -8.46 26.43 18.77
N SER A 27 -7.53 27.15 18.13
CA SER A 27 -6.29 26.59 17.55
C SER A 27 -5.19 26.36 18.61
N ALA A 28 -5.34 26.96 19.79
CA ALA A 28 -4.49 26.66 20.94
C ALA A 28 -5.02 25.42 21.66
N VAL A 29 -4.40 24.28 21.37
CA VAL A 29 -4.26 23.17 22.32
C VAL A 29 -5.58 22.46 22.69
N ASP A 30 -5.98 21.48 21.90
CA ASP A 30 -6.58 20.27 22.47
C ASP A 30 -5.46 19.27 22.79
N HIS A 31 -4.66 19.56 23.82
CA HIS A 31 -3.78 18.57 24.45
C HIS A 31 -4.54 17.72 25.48
N THR A 32 -5.89 17.78 25.50
CA THR A 32 -6.70 17.12 26.53
C THR A 32 -7.28 15.78 26.11
N ASN A 33 -7.17 15.42 24.84
CA ASN A 33 -7.30 14.04 24.35
C ASN A 33 -6.04 13.70 23.57
N GLY A 34 -5.50 12.49 23.69
CA GLY A 34 -4.33 12.00 22.96
C GLY A 34 -4.53 11.91 21.44
N GLY A 35 -4.89 13.01 20.79
CA GLY A 35 -5.17 13.12 19.36
C GLY A 35 -3.87 13.01 18.55
N HIS A 36 -3.79 11.95 17.74
CA HIS A 36 -2.65 11.66 16.89
C HIS A 36 -2.63 12.45 15.55
N ASP A 37 -3.64 13.31 15.32
CA ASP A 37 -3.93 13.95 14.01
C ASP A 37 -3.97 15.49 14.08
N MET A 38 -3.75 16.14 12.94
CA MET A 38 -3.78 17.60 12.78
C MET A 38 -5.23 18.11 12.70
N SER A 39 -5.52 19.30 13.24
CA SER A 39 -6.83 19.94 13.06
C SER A 39 -6.98 20.54 11.65
N TRP A 40 -8.21 20.69 11.16
CA TRP A 40 -8.47 21.33 9.87
C TRP A 40 -7.90 22.75 9.75
N PRO A 41 -8.01 23.64 10.76
CA PRO A 41 -7.42 24.98 10.67
C PRO A 41 -5.89 24.95 10.49
N ALA A 42 -5.18 24.13 11.27
CA ALA A 42 -3.73 23.98 11.16
C ALA A 42 -3.32 23.38 9.79
N LEU A 43 -4.12 22.42 9.28
CA LEU A 43 -3.90 21.85 7.96
C LEU A 43 -4.14 22.85 6.83
N CYS A 44 -5.20 23.66 6.92
CA CYS A 44 -5.48 24.73 5.96
C CYS A 44 -4.34 25.75 5.91
N GLU A 45 -3.81 26.16 7.07
CA GLU A 45 -2.67 27.07 7.17
C GLU A 45 -1.44 26.49 6.44
N GLU A 46 -1.10 25.23 6.70
CA GLU A 46 -0.02 24.55 5.99
C GLU A 46 -0.28 24.39 4.49
N LEU A 47 -1.50 24.05 4.08
CA LEU A 47 -1.86 23.90 2.67
C LEU A 47 -1.71 25.21 1.88
N LEU A 48 -2.02 26.35 2.50
CA LEU A 48 -1.96 27.69 1.92
C LEU A 48 -0.57 28.34 2.01
N LYS A 49 0.31 27.83 2.88
CA LYS A 49 1.64 28.39 3.12
C LYS A 49 2.47 28.49 1.83
N PRO A 50 2.96 29.67 1.45
CA PRO A 50 3.79 29.85 0.27
C PRO A 50 5.19 29.26 0.46
N GLU A 51 5.90 29.02 -0.65
CA GLU A 51 7.32 28.68 -0.59
C GLU A 51 8.12 29.89 -0.07
N SER A 52 9.05 29.66 0.87
CA SER A 52 9.94 30.71 1.35
C SER A 52 11.01 30.99 0.29
N THR A 53 10.81 32.03 -0.51
CA THR A 53 11.77 32.49 -1.51
C THR A 53 12.80 33.42 -0.88
N ALA A 54 13.73 32.88 -0.09
CA ALA A 54 14.92 33.65 0.27
C ALA A 54 15.76 33.88 -1.01
N PRO A 55 16.01 35.13 -1.43
CA PRO A 55 16.84 35.41 -2.59
C PRO A 55 18.27 34.88 -2.35
N PRO A 56 18.96 34.39 -3.39
CA PRO A 56 20.36 33.98 -3.25
C PRO A 56 21.18 35.19 -2.79
N THR A 57 21.86 35.04 -1.64
CA THR A 57 22.68 36.10 -1.03
C THR A 57 24.11 36.17 -1.57
N SER A 58 24.43 35.48 -2.67
CA SER A 58 25.81 35.37 -3.15
C SER A 58 26.20 36.47 -4.14
N THR A 59 27.36 37.07 -3.86
CA THR A 59 28.14 37.89 -4.81
C THR A 59 28.74 37.01 -5.94
N PRO A 60 29.05 37.57 -7.13
CA PRO A 60 29.16 36.79 -8.37
C PRO A 60 30.40 35.89 -8.60
N ASP A 61 31.25 35.58 -7.62
CA ASP A 61 32.55 34.94 -7.91
C ASP A 61 32.88 33.63 -7.17
N ASP A 62 32.01 33.11 -6.30
CA ASP A 62 32.24 31.85 -5.60
C ASP A 62 31.12 30.82 -5.84
N PHE A 63 31.52 29.54 -5.94
CA PHE A 63 30.57 28.42 -6.06
C PHE A 63 29.67 28.35 -4.82
N ASP A 64 28.39 28.67 -5.00
CA ASP A 64 27.36 28.49 -3.98
C ASP A 64 26.65 27.13 -4.16
N PRO A 65 26.77 26.18 -3.20
CA PRO A 65 26.14 24.87 -3.30
C PRO A 65 24.62 24.93 -3.42
N LEU A 66 23.95 25.89 -2.78
CA LEU A 66 22.48 26.00 -2.84
C LEU A 66 22.01 26.45 -4.22
N SER A 67 22.64 27.48 -4.79
CA SER A 67 22.37 27.94 -6.16
C SER A 67 22.65 26.86 -7.18
N HIS A 68 23.76 26.12 -7.06
CA HIS A 68 24.05 25.00 -7.94
C HIS A 68 22.98 23.90 -7.83
N LEU A 69 22.55 23.53 -6.62
CA LEU A 69 21.48 22.54 -6.43
C LEU A 69 20.17 22.98 -7.10
N ARG A 70 19.80 24.25 -6.95
CA ARG A 70 18.61 24.82 -7.63
C ARG A 70 18.75 24.76 -9.16
N LEU A 71 19.94 24.99 -9.71
CA LEU A 71 20.20 24.82 -11.15
C LEU A 71 20.10 23.35 -11.59
N CYS A 72 20.60 22.40 -10.79
CA CYS A 72 20.42 20.97 -11.07
C CYS A 72 18.93 20.59 -11.12
N LEU A 73 18.12 21.08 -10.18
CA LEU A 73 16.68 20.84 -10.20
C LEU A 73 16.02 21.47 -11.43
N ALA A 74 16.33 22.74 -11.73
CA ALA A 74 15.77 23.42 -12.90
C ALA A 74 16.12 22.74 -14.23
N SER A 75 17.36 22.24 -14.37
CA SER A 75 17.80 21.52 -15.58
C SER A 75 17.22 20.11 -15.70
N ALA A 76 16.94 19.44 -14.58
CA ALA A 76 16.34 18.11 -14.56
C ALA A 76 14.84 18.10 -14.88
N ILE A 77 14.11 19.21 -14.72
CA ILE A 77 12.65 19.32 -14.93
C ILE A 77 12.22 19.32 -16.43
N THR A 78 13.03 18.78 -17.34
CA THR A 78 12.83 18.98 -18.79
C THR A 78 11.78 18.08 -19.47
N THR A 79 11.05 17.20 -18.77
CA THR A 79 10.06 16.31 -19.43
C THR A 79 8.74 16.04 -18.70
N THR A 80 8.57 16.41 -17.43
CA THR A 80 7.33 16.15 -16.68
C THR A 80 6.91 17.39 -15.90
N SER A 81 5.87 18.07 -16.41
CA SER A 81 5.38 19.38 -15.96
C SER A 81 4.17 19.32 -15.01
N SER A 82 3.84 18.13 -14.49
CA SER A 82 2.68 17.93 -13.62
C SER A 82 3.07 18.16 -12.16
N ARG A 83 2.43 19.12 -11.46
CA ARG A 83 2.65 19.35 -10.01
C ARG A 83 2.21 18.16 -9.19
N PHE A 84 1.31 17.36 -9.75
CA PHE A 84 0.98 16.04 -9.26
C PHE A 84 2.24 15.19 -9.03
N ALA A 85 3.11 15.01 -10.04
CA ALA A 85 4.28 14.15 -9.94
C ALA A 85 5.29 14.55 -8.85
N VAL A 86 5.35 15.84 -8.49
CA VAL A 86 6.24 16.35 -7.43
C VAL A 86 5.56 16.45 -6.06
N GLY A 87 4.22 16.36 -5.99
CA GLY A 87 3.44 16.17 -4.76
C GLY A 87 3.75 17.19 -3.65
N ALA A 88 4.19 16.68 -2.50
CA ALA A 88 4.56 17.46 -1.32
C ALA A 88 5.82 18.34 -1.47
N LEU A 89 6.52 18.29 -2.61
CA LEU A 89 7.77 19.01 -2.83
C LEU A 89 7.57 20.46 -3.30
N GLN A 90 6.35 20.88 -3.64
CA GLN A 90 6.12 22.23 -4.13
C GLN A 90 5.02 22.93 -3.35
N ARG A 91 5.37 24.05 -2.70
CA ARG A 91 4.39 24.93 -2.03
C ARG A 91 3.82 25.96 -3.03
N PRO A 92 2.60 26.47 -2.81
CA PRO A 92 1.65 26.05 -1.77
C PRO A 92 0.99 24.70 -2.10
N LEU A 93 0.81 23.86 -1.08
CA LEU A 93 0.39 22.46 -1.26
C LEU A 93 -1.04 22.32 -1.81
N TYR A 94 -1.91 23.31 -1.61
CA TYR A 94 -3.28 23.26 -2.14
C TYR A 94 -3.32 23.14 -3.67
N LEU A 95 -2.28 23.58 -4.39
CA LEU A 95 -2.18 23.42 -5.84
C LEU A 95 -2.02 21.94 -6.23
N SER A 96 -1.25 21.17 -5.48
CA SER A 96 -1.14 19.71 -5.66
C SER A 96 -2.49 19.02 -5.37
N VAL A 97 -3.24 19.52 -4.37
CA VAL A 97 -4.59 19.04 -4.08
C VAL A 97 -5.53 19.32 -5.25
N ALA A 98 -5.55 20.55 -5.76
CA ALA A 98 -6.38 20.96 -6.90
C ALA A 98 -6.03 20.16 -8.17
N GLU A 99 -4.74 19.94 -8.44
CA GLU A 99 -4.30 19.14 -9.58
C GLU A 99 -4.70 17.67 -9.45
N THR A 100 -4.59 17.09 -8.26
CA THR A 100 -5.06 15.72 -8.00
C THR A 100 -6.56 15.61 -8.22
N LEU A 101 -7.36 16.54 -7.68
CA LEU A 101 -8.82 16.59 -7.90
C LEU A 101 -9.16 16.69 -9.39
N ARG A 102 -8.42 17.53 -10.14
CA ARG A 102 -8.57 17.66 -11.59
C ARG A 102 -8.29 16.34 -12.31
N GLY A 103 -7.23 15.63 -11.90
CA GLY A 103 -6.91 14.29 -12.37
C GLY A 103 -8.06 13.30 -12.10
N CYS A 104 -8.64 13.34 -10.90
CA CYS A 104 -9.78 12.51 -10.55
C CYS A 104 -11.01 12.82 -11.41
N PHE A 105 -11.32 14.10 -11.65
CA PHE A 105 -12.44 14.49 -12.51
C PHE A 105 -12.23 14.04 -13.96
N GLY A 106 -11.00 14.09 -14.46
CA GLY A 106 -10.65 13.53 -15.77
C GLY A 106 -10.87 12.02 -15.88
N ARG A 107 -10.93 11.31 -14.74
CA ARG A 107 -11.13 9.85 -14.63
C ARG A 107 -12.49 9.50 -14.00
N CYS A 108 -13.51 10.32 -14.20
CA CYS A 108 -14.86 10.09 -13.70
C CYS A 108 -14.96 9.89 -12.16
N GLY A 109 -14.12 10.60 -11.41
CA GLY A 109 -14.03 10.51 -9.96
C GLY A 109 -13.14 9.37 -9.44
N ALA A 110 -12.49 8.60 -10.32
CA ALA A 110 -11.48 7.63 -9.93
C ALA A 110 -10.13 8.30 -9.66
N TRP A 111 -9.36 7.76 -8.72
CA TRP A 111 -8.02 8.27 -8.42
C TRP A 111 -7.03 8.03 -9.58
N PRO A 112 -6.00 8.87 -9.74
CA PRO A 112 -4.89 8.55 -10.64
C PRO A 112 -4.13 7.30 -10.15
N VAL A 113 -3.62 6.52 -11.10
CA VAL A 113 -2.98 5.22 -10.84
C VAL A 113 -1.75 5.36 -9.93
N GLU A 114 -1.06 6.48 -10.05
CA GLU A 114 0.14 6.83 -9.30
C GLU A 114 -0.13 7.03 -7.81
N VAL A 115 -1.35 7.43 -7.43
CA VAL A 115 -1.79 7.53 -6.03
C VAL A 115 -2.20 6.15 -5.49
N ALA A 116 -2.77 5.29 -6.33
CA ALA A 116 -3.30 3.99 -5.94
C ALA A 116 -2.22 2.90 -5.75
N GLY A 117 -1.04 3.02 -6.37
CA GLY A 117 0.05 2.04 -6.26
C GLY A 117 1.36 2.63 -5.75
N SER A 118 2.17 1.85 -5.02
CA SER A 118 3.54 2.23 -4.65
C SER A 118 4.51 1.87 -5.77
N GLY A 119 5.17 2.86 -6.37
CA GLY A 119 6.21 2.64 -7.39
C GLY A 119 7.52 2.05 -6.85
N VAL A 120 7.59 1.75 -5.54
CA VAL A 120 8.78 1.22 -4.86
C VAL A 120 8.44 -0.07 -4.14
N THR A 121 9.16 -1.15 -4.47
CA THR A 121 8.97 -2.49 -3.90
C THR A 121 9.23 -2.49 -2.38
N LEU A 122 8.46 -3.30 -1.62
CA LEU A 122 8.55 -3.50 -0.16
C LEU A 122 8.06 -2.33 0.72
N LEU A 123 7.69 -1.20 0.12
CA LEU A 123 7.08 -0.08 0.85
C LEU A 123 5.57 -0.12 0.66
N ALA A 124 4.89 -0.74 1.62
CA ALA A 124 3.44 -0.80 1.68
C ALA A 124 2.84 0.61 1.77
N ASP A 125 1.60 0.79 1.29
CA ASP A 125 0.80 1.99 1.48
C ASP A 125 -0.61 1.57 1.91
N VAL A 126 -1.07 2.07 3.06
CA VAL A 126 -2.42 1.78 3.58
C VAL A 126 -3.46 2.80 3.10
N ASN A 127 -3.05 3.82 2.33
CA ASN A 127 -3.97 4.81 1.76
C ASN A 127 -5.05 4.18 0.87
N VAL A 128 -4.75 3.06 0.19
CA VAL A 128 -5.60 2.45 -0.85
C VAL A 128 -7.03 2.21 -0.36
N ALA A 129 -7.21 1.63 0.83
CA ALA A 129 -8.54 1.37 1.38
C ALA A 129 -9.33 2.67 1.67
N ARG A 130 -8.66 3.73 2.12
CA ARG A 130 -9.30 5.03 2.41
C ARG A 130 -9.66 5.79 1.13
N LEU A 131 -8.81 5.69 0.11
CA LEU A 131 -9.01 6.28 -1.22
C LEU A 131 -10.31 5.77 -1.88
N GLU A 132 -10.62 4.48 -1.73
CA GLU A 132 -11.84 3.90 -2.26
C GLU A 132 -13.11 4.36 -1.54
N MET A 133 -13.02 4.65 -0.23
CA MET A 133 -14.18 5.08 0.57
C MET A 133 -14.64 6.49 0.24
N VAL A 134 -13.72 7.37 -0.16
CA VAL A 134 -13.97 8.80 -0.37
C VAL A 134 -14.62 9.09 -1.74
N ARG A 135 -14.89 8.07 -2.59
CA ARG A 135 -15.42 8.16 -3.98
C ARG A 135 -15.83 9.58 -4.41
N LEU A 136 -14.92 10.24 -5.14
CA LEU A 136 -15.10 11.61 -5.69
C LEU A 136 -16.21 11.70 -6.76
N VAL A 137 -16.96 10.61 -6.96
CA VAL A 137 -18.06 10.50 -7.92
C VAL A 137 -19.11 11.57 -7.66
N ALA A 138 -19.49 11.85 -6.41
CA ALA A 138 -20.47 12.90 -6.11
C ALA A 138 -20.00 14.31 -6.53
N LEU A 139 -18.71 14.59 -6.36
CA LEU A 139 -18.07 15.85 -6.77
C LEU A 139 -17.95 15.93 -8.31
N TYR A 140 -17.78 14.79 -8.98
CA TYR A 140 -17.73 14.67 -10.43
C TYR A 140 -19.12 14.75 -11.10
N THR A 141 -20.14 14.06 -10.57
CA THR A 141 -21.47 13.93 -11.19
C THR A 141 -22.38 15.12 -10.96
N ASN A 142 -22.00 16.05 -10.08
CA ASN A 142 -22.77 17.25 -9.77
C ASN A 142 -22.07 18.51 -10.33
N PRO A 143 -22.24 18.80 -11.64
CA PRO A 143 -21.76 20.06 -12.20
C PRO A 143 -22.69 21.17 -11.71
N ALA A 144 -22.47 21.62 -10.47
CA ALA A 144 -23.13 22.79 -9.92
C ALA A 144 -23.07 23.95 -10.95
N SER A 145 -24.22 24.55 -11.21
CA SER A 145 -24.41 25.50 -12.33
C SER A 145 -23.73 26.85 -12.12
N ASP A 146 -23.46 27.23 -10.86
CA ASP A 146 -22.84 28.50 -10.47
C ASP A 146 -21.66 28.31 -9.51
N LEU A 147 -20.87 29.37 -9.35
CA LEU A 147 -19.63 29.36 -8.57
C LEU A 147 -19.88 29.09 -7.08
N THR A 148 -20.94 29.65 -6.52
CA THR A 148 -21.32 29.48 -5.10
C THR A 148 -21.67 28.03 -4.80
N ALA A 149 -22.44 27.39 -5.67
CA ALA A 149 -22.80 25.99 -5.53
C ALA A 149 -21.56 25.06 -5.66
N LYS A 150 -20.60 25.39 -6.55
CA LYS A 150 -19.31 24.67 -6.63
C LYS A 150 -18.48 24.84 -5.36
N GLN A 151 -18.43 26.04 -4.80
CA GLN A 151 -17.72 26.33 -3.54
C GLN A 151 -18.33 25.57 -2.36
N ASN A 152 -19.66 25.57 -2.22
CA ASN A 152 -20.37 24.82 -1.18
C ASN A 152 -20.13 23.30 -1.28
N LEU A 153 -20.07 22.78 -2.52
CA LEU A 153 -19.80 21.37 -2.78
C LEU A 153 -18.37 21.00 -2.34
N LEU A 154 -17.38 21.83 -2.68
CA LEU A 154 -16.00 21.66 -2.23
C LEU A 154 -15.86 21.81 -0.72
N GLN A 155 -16.56 22.77 -0.11
CA GLN A 155 -16.57 22.95 1.34
C GLN A 155 -17.13 21.71 2.05
N THR A 156 -18.25 21.16 1.56
CA THR A 156 -18.83 19.91 2.08
C THR A 156 -17.87 18.73 1.88
N PHE A 157 -17.19 18.69 0.73
CA PHE A 157 -16.19 17.66 0.46
C PHE A 157 -15.03 17.73 1.47
N PHE A 158 -14.36 18.87 1.59
CA PHE A 158 -13.21 19.02 2.49
C PHE A 158 -13.59 18.84 3.96
N PHE A 159 -14.63 19.52 4.45
CA PHE A 159 -14.82 19.65 5.91
C PHE A 159 -15.89 18.73 6.49
N THR A 160 -16.69 18.07 5.64
CA THR A 160 -17.71 17.10 6.09
C THR A 160 -17.38 15.68 5.65
N THR A 161 -16.78 15.51 4.46
CA THR A 161 -16.49 14.18 3.90
C THR A 161 -15.10 13.68 4.28
N LEU A 162 -14.10 14.55 4.24
CA LEU A 162 -12.72 14.20 4.58
C LEU A 162 -12.43 14.38 6.07
N HIS A 163 -11.52 13.56 6.58
CA HIS A 163 -10.75 13.83 7.78
C HIS A 163 -9.37 14.39 7.41
N PRO A 164 -8.71 15.16 8.31
CA PRO A 164 -7.42 15.78 8.01
C PRO A 164 -6.35 14.84 7.42
N PRO A 165 -6.18 13.58 7.90
CA PRO A 165 -5.23 12.64 7.29
C PRO A 165 -5.52 12.28 5.82
N ASP A 166 -6.77 12.44 5.36
CA ASP A 166 -7.17 12.13 3.99
C ASP A 166 -6.61 13.11 2.96
N ILE A 167 -5.98 14.20 3.39
CA ILE A 167 -5.25 15.12 2.49
C ILE A 167 -3.96 14.49 1.98
N ARG A 168 -3.36 13.53 2.70
CA ARG A 168 -2.06 12.95 2.38
C ARG A 168 -1.96 12.40 0.95
N PRO A 169 -2.92 11.59 0.44
CA PRO A 169 -2.82 11.08 -0.92
C PRO A 169 -2.93 12.16 -1.99
N PHE A 170 -3.63 13.27 -1.73
CA PHE A 170 -3.65 14.43 -2.64
C PHE A 170 -2.29 15.13 -2.77
N LEU A 171 -1.35 14.80 -1.89
CA LEU A 171 0.02 15.30 -1.86
C LEU A 171 1.05 14.22 -2.20
N HIS A 172 0.61 13.03 -2.64
CA HIS A 172 1.45 11.83 -2.79
C HIS A 172 2.19 11.38 -1.54
N LEU A 173 1.68 11.77 -0.36
CA LEU A 173 2.17 11.25 0.90
C LEU A 173 1.57 9.87 1.14
N ARG A 174 2.46 8.89 1.27
CA ARG A 174 2.14 7.52 1.63
C ARG A 174 1.78 7.44 3.10
N THR A 175 0.96 6.46 3.45
CA THR A 175 0.66 6.16 4.85
C THR A 175 1.05 4.73 5.14
N THR A 176 1.82 4.53 6.20
CA THR A 176 2.27 3.22 6.66
C THR A 176 1.98 3.09 8.14
N THR A 177 2.10 1.88 8.68
CA THR A 177 2.19 1.70 10.14
C THR A 177 3.35 2.54 10.66
N GLY A 178 3.07 3.47 11.58
CA GLY A 178 4.06 4.41 12.12
C GLY A 178 4.17 5.75 11.39
N SER A 179 3.36 6.03 10.36
CA SER A 179 3.30 7.37 9.74
C SER A 179 2.88 8.44 10.75
N ARG A 180 3.51 9.61 10.64
CA ARG A 180 3.19 10.79 11.45
C ARG A 180 2.08 11.58 10.76
N LEU A 181 0.88 11.56 11.33
CA LEU A 181 -0.31 12.21 10.75
C LEU A 181 -0.52 13.65 11.21
N ALA A 182 -0.12 14.00 12.45
CA ALA A 182 -0.24 15.37 12.96
C ALA A 182 0.81 16.38 12.44
N ARG A 183 1.56 16.08 11.37
CA ARG A 183 2.59 16.99 10.84
C ARG A 183 2.63 16.98 9.31
N MET A 184 2.86 18.16 8.73
CA MET A 184 3.07 18.31 7.29
C MET A 184 4.56 18.21 6.92
N PRO A 185 4.88 17.82 5.67
CA PRO A 185 6.25 17.76 5.15
C PRO A 185 7.00 19.09 5.29
N PRO A 186 8.35 19.07 5.42
CA PRO A 186 9.15 20.28 5.26
C PRO A 186 8.93 20.92 3.88
N THR A 187 9.18 22.22 3.80
CA THR A 187 9.30 22.91 2.52
C THR A 187 10.50 22.40 1.73
N LEU A 188 10.45 22.55 0.40
CA LEU A 188 11.60 22.22 -0.44
C LEU A 188 12.80 23.06 -0.03
N ASN A 189 12.60 24.34 0.24
CA ASN A 189 13.70 25.21 0.65
C ASN A 189 14.38 24.73 1.95
N GLU A 190 13.63 24.29 2.97
CA GLU A 190 14.21 23.69 4.18
C GLU A 190 15.03 22.43 3.85
N CYS A 191 14.55 21.60 2.93
CA CYS A 191 15.27 20.42 2.48
C CYS A 191 16.59 20.78 1.78
N LEU A 192 16.57 21.75 0.86
CA LEU A 192 17.75 22.19 0.10
C LEU A 192 18.77 22.92 0.98
N VAL A 193 18.31 23.80 1.88
CA VAL A 193 19.17 24.53 2.80
C VAL A 193 19.86 23.57 3.76
N SER A 194 19.11 22.68 4.43
CA SER A 194 19.70 21.73 5.37
C SER A 194 20.69 20.76 4.71
N PHE A 195 20.47 20.40 3.44
CA PHE A 195 21.40 19.58 2.65
C PHE A 195 22.68 20.32 2.28
N THR A 196 22.58 21.61 1.95
CA THR A 196 23.71 22.44 1.50
C THR A 196 24.43 23.19 2.62
N THR A 197 23.94 23.13 3.86
CA THR A 197 24.66 23.60 5.05
C THR A 197 26.07 23.01 5.09
N VAL A 198 27.06 23.83 5.46
CA VAL A 198 28.45 23.40 5.63
C VAL A 198 28.55 22.34 6.72
N HIS A 199 29.25 21.26 6.44
CA HIS A 199 29.45 20.18 7.41
C HIS A 199 30.47 20.60 8.47
N GLU A 200 30.00 20.73 9.71
CA GLU A 200 30.86 20.95 10.86
C GLU A 200 31.41 19.63 11.41
N ARG A 201 32.74 19.58 11.61
CA ARG A 201 33.39 18.43 12.25
C ARG A 201 33.30 18.59 13.76
N LYS A 202 32.63 17.65 14.44
CA LYS A 202 32.64 17.57 15.91
C LYS A 202 34.10 17.42 16.41
N ASN A 203 34.48 18.22 17.40
CA ASN A 203 35.78 18.22 18.10
C ASN A 203 37.00 18.79 17.36
N PHE A 204 36.83 19.73 16.42
CA PHE A 204 37.98 20.39 15.79
C PHE A 204 38.55 21.52 16.67
N GLN A 205 39.88 21.56 16.83
CA GLN A 205 40.59 22.73 17.35
C GLN A 205 40.35 23.93 16.42
N PRO A 206 40.33 25.19 16.94
CA PRO A 206 40.13 26.37 16.11
C PRO A 206 41.07 26.37 14.90
N VAL A 207 40.51 26.70 13.73
CA VAL A 207 41.23 26.69 12.44
C VAL A 207 42.53 27.48 12.59
N ARG A 208 43.67 26.84 12.30
CA ARG A 208 44.99 27.52 12.33
C ARG A 208 44.93 28.75 11.40
N LYS A 209 45.44 29.89 11.88
CA LYS A 209 45.48 31.16 11.14
C LYS A 209 46.11 30.92 9.75
N GLY A 210 45.33 31.13 8.68
CA GLY A 210 45.77 30.95 7.28
C GLY A 210 45.24 29.71 6.55
N VAL A 211 44.48 28.81 7.21
CA VAL A 211 43.80 27.69 6.53
C VAL A 211 42.41 28.11 6.08
N LYS A 212 42.08 27.88 4.80
CA LYS A 212 40.73 28.15 4.28
C LYS A 212 39.69 27.27 5.00
N PRO A 213 38.52 27.83 5.39
CA PRO A 213 37.46 27.04 5.99
C PRO A 213 36.94 25.98 5.01
N SER A 214 36.52 24.83 5.54
CA SER A 214 35.89 23.76 4.76
C SER A 214 34.59 24.28 4.13
N THR A 215 34.37 23.99 2.85
CA THR A 215 33.13 24.27 2.13
C THR A 215 32.34 23.01 1.82
N LEU A 216 32.80 21.84 2.30
CA LEU A 216 32.10 20.57 2.16
C LEU A 216 30.73 20.63 2.84
N THR A 217 29.65 20.33 2.11
CA THR A 217 28.29 20.35 2.67
C THR A 217 27.95 19.06 3.41
N VAL A 218 26.88 19.08 4.23
CA VAL A 218 26.33 17.89 4.89
C VAL A 218 25.95 16.84 3.85
N GLY A 219 25.30 17.24 2.76
CA GLY A 219 24.94 16.38 1.64
C GLY A 219 26.14 15.70 0.98
N ALA A 220 27.19 16.47 0.67
CA ALA A 220 28.42 15.93 0.12
C ALA A 220 29.11 14.97 1.09
N LYS A 221 29.15 15.31 2.39
CA LYS A 221 29.70 14.42 3.40
C LYS A 221 28.91 13.11 3.49
N ALA A 222 27.59 13.16 3.42
CA ALA A 222 26.75 11.96 3.38
C ALA A 222 27.09 11.11 2.15
N LEU A 223 27.17 11.70 0.95
CA LEU A 223 27.48 10.98 -0.29
C LEU A 223 28.79 10.18 -0.21
N THR A 224 29.84 10.73 0.44
CA THR A 224 31.11 10.01 0.59
C THR A 224 31.00 8.67 1.32
N LYS A 225 29.94 8.45 2.10
CA LYS A 225 29.67 7.17 2.78
C LYS A 225 28.98 6.15 1.86
N HIS A 226 28.24 6.60 0.85
CA HIS A 226 27.40 5.76 0.00
C HIS A 226 28.05 5.40 -1.34
N TRP A 227 28.87 6.29 -1.93
CA TRP A 227 29.51 6.05 -3.23
C TRP A 227 30.26 4.71 -3.33
N HIS A 228 30.96 4.30 -2.27
CA HIS A 228 31.71 3.03 -2.26
C HIS A 228 30.82 1.78 -2.11
N ARG A 229 29.54 1.95 -1.76
CA ARG A 229 28.63 0.84 -1.44
C ARG A 229 27.88 0.31 -2.66
N ASP A 230 27.85 1.08 -3.75
CA ASP A 230 27.16 0.71 -5.00
C ASP A 230 28.11 0.84 -6.20
N VAL A 231 28.99 -0.15 -6.33
CA VAL A 231 30.00 -0.20 -7.40
C VAL A 231 29.38 -0.63 -8.74
N GLY A 232 28.19 -1.24 -8.72
CA GLY A 232 27.55 -1.86 -9.89
C GLY A 232 26.65 -0.91 -10.68
N SER A 233 25.78 -0.14 -10.00
CA SER A 233 24.80 0.72 -10.70
C SER A 233 25.39 2.09 -11.10
N GLY A 234 26.42 2.55 -10.37
CA GLY A 234 26.97 3.89 -10.53
C GLY A 234 26.02 5.03 -10.12
N PHE A 235 24.88 4.74 -9.47
CA PHE A 235 23.85 5.73 -9.15
C PHE A 235 24.39 6.95 -8.38
N TRP A 236 25.19 6.69 -7.35
CA TRP A 236 25.75 7.73 -6.47
C TRP A 236 26.80 8.62 -7.12
N GLY A 237 27.37 8.21 -8.27
CA GLY A 237 28.46 8.94 -8.93
C GLY A 237 29.72 9.11 -8.07
N VAL A 238 30.79 9.63 -8.67
CA VAL A 238 32.13 9.64 -8.06
C VAL A 238 32.24 10.71 -6.96
N ALA A 239 32.36 10.31 -5.69
CA ALA A 239 32.52 11.23 -4.56
C ALA A 239 33.99 11.51 -4.16
N THR A 240 34.89 11.67 -5.14
CA THR A 240 36.33 11.94 -4.93
C THR A 240 36.75 13.33 -5.42
N GLY A 241 37.95 13.79 -5.07
CA GLY A 241 38.47 15.09 -5.50
C GLY A 241 38.18 16.25 -4.54
N SER A 242 38.07 17.46 -5.08
CA SER A 242 37.87 18.70 -4.32
C SER A 242 36.52 18.75 -3.60
N GLU A 243 36.39 19.60 -2.58
CA GLU A 243 35.11 19.79 -1.87
C GLU A 243 34.02 20.30 -2.81
N ARG A 244 34.38 21.17 -3.76
CA ARG A 244 33.50 21.61 -4.85
C ARG A 244 32.98 20.43 -5.68
N ALA A 245 33.86 19.56 -6.17
CA ALA A 245 33.44 18.41 -7.00
C ALA A 245 32.51 17.46 -6.24
N LYS A 246 32.75 17.26 -4.94
CA LYS A 246 31.87 16.46 -4.07
C LYS A 246 30.51 17.13 -3.87
N ASN A 247 30.49 18.45 -3.66
CA ASN A 247 29.26 19.23 -3.54
C ASN A 247 28.44 19.19 -4.85
N GLU A 248 29.07 19.39 -6.01
CA GLU A 248 28.44 19.31 -7.33
C GLU A 248 27.82 17.92 -7.56
N THR A 249 28.56 16.85 -7.25
CA THR A 249 28.09 15.47 -7.39
C THR A 249 26.91 15.18 -6.46
N ALA A 250 27.00 15.59 -5.19
CA ALA A 250 25.92 15.40 -4.22
C ALA A 250 24.66 16.18 -4.60
N ASN A 251 24.81 17.40 -5.14
CA ASN A 251 23.70 18.17 -5.66
C ASN A 251 23.03 17.47 -6.84
N ALA A 252 23.80 16.94 -7.78
CA ALA A 252 23.28 16.20 -8.92
C ALA A 252 22.53 14.91 -8.49
N VAL A 253 23.06 14.18 -7.50
CA VAL A 253 22.39 12.99 -6.94
C VAL A 253 21.08 13.35 -6.26
N LEU A 254 21.07 14.38 -5.42
CA LEU A 254 19.84 14.80 -4.76
C LEU A 254 18.80 15.27 -5.78
N ALA A 255 19.20 16.05 -6.80
CA ALA A 255 18.31 16.47 -7.86
C ALA A 255 17.66 15.27 -8.56
N LYS A 256 18.43 14.22 -8.92
CA LYS A 256 17.89 12.98 -9.51
C LYS A 256 16.81 12.33 -8.65
N ILE A 257 16.98 12.33 -7.32
CA ILE A 257 15.98 11.73 -6.39
C ILE A 257 14.72 12.61 -6.33
N LEU A 258 14.89 13.93 -6.24
CA LEU A 258 13.77 14.87 -6.08
C LEU A 258 12.96 15.09 -7.36
N THR A 259 13.53 14.84 -8.54
CA THR A 259 12.83 15.02 -9.83
C THR A 259 12.09 13.78 -10.32
N ASP A 260 12.30 12.64 -9.67
CA ASP A 260 11.60 11.38 -9.96
C ASP A 260 11.13 10.70 -8.65
N PRO A 261 10.33 11.37 -7.81
CA PRO A 261 9.86 10.77 -6.57
C PRO A 261 8.77 9.74 -6.87
N ALA A 262 8.97 8.50 -6.41
CA ALA A 262 7.98 7.42 -6.51
C ALA A 262 7.32 7.11 -5.16
N TRP A 263 7.97 7.50 -4.07
CA TRP A 263 7.48 7.27 -2.71
C TRP A 263 7.91 8.40 -1.77
N ILE A 264 6.96 8.98 -1.06
CA ILE A 264 7.20 10.04 -0.07
C ILE A 264 6.43 9.69 1.21
N ASN A 265 7.06 9.76 2.38
CA ASN A 265 6.37 9.54 3.65
C ASN A 265 6.98 10.37 4.81
N LEU A 266 6.13 10.64 5.80
CA LEU A 266 6.53 11.10 7.13
C LEU A 266 6.22 10.01 8.14
N HIS A 267 7.22 9.56 8.90
CA HIS A 267 7.06 8.47 9.86
C HIS A 267 7.99 8.62 11.07
N TRP A 268 7.65 7.91 12.14
CA TRP A 268 8.44 7.89 13.35
C TRP A 268 9.70 7.03 13.23
N LEU A 269 10.79 7.55 13.78
CA LEU A 269 11.96 6.79 14.19
C LEU A 269 12.02 6.77 15.74
N PRO A 270 12.81 5.85 16.34
CA PRO A 270 13.04 5.87 17.78
C PRO A 270 13.52 7.23 18.29
N HIS A 271 13.25 7.53 19.57
CA HIS A 271 13.67 8.75 20.28
C HIS A 271 13.00 10.05 19.83
N ASP A 272 11.70 9.98 19.49
CA ASP A 272 10.85 11.13 19.16
C ASP A 272 11.36 11.92 17.95
N ILE A 273 11.86 11.17 16.96
CA ILE A 273 12.35 11.72 15.70
C ILE A 273 11.29 11.46 14.64
N THR A 274 10.82 12.52 14.00
CA THR A 274 10.01 12.42 12.79
C THR A 274 10.93 12.47 11.58
N ALA A 275 10.87 11.43 10.75
CA ALA A 275 11.62 11.32 9.52
C ALA A 275 10.74 11.64 8.31
N TYR A 276 11.26 12.52 7.45
CA TYR A 276 10.73 12.77 6.11
C TYR A 276 11.61 12.05 5.10
N GLU A 277 11.02 11.13 4.34
CA GLU A 277 11.73 10.33 3.35
C GLU A 277 11.13 10.48 1.97
N ILE A 278 12.02 10.57 0.99
CA ILE A 278 11.68 10.56 -0.44
C ILE A 278 12.54 9.48 -1.10
N ARG A 279 11.92 8.67 -1.96
CA ARG A 279 12.58 7.65 -2.77
C ARG A 279 12.13 7.73 -4.22
N ASN A 280 13.03 7.42 -5.14
CA ASN A 280 12.73 7.22 -6.55
C ASN A 280 12.24 5.78 -6.81
N ALA A 281 11.82 5.49 -8.04
CA ALA A 281 11.29 4.17 -8.43
C ALA A 281 12.30 3.02 -8.24
N GLN A 282 13.60 3.33 -8.29
CA GLN A 282 14.68 2.36 -8.03
C GLN A 282 14.93 2.13 -6.53
N GLY A 283 14.24 2.85 -5.65
CA GLY A 283 14.34 2.74 -4.20
C GLY A 283 15.45 3.58 -3.56
N TYR A 284 16.29 4.26 -4.34
CA TYR A 284 17.26 5.22 -3.82
C TYR A 284 16.54 6.42 -3.21
N GLY A 285 17.05 6.95 -2.10
CA GLY A 285 16.34 8.02 -1.42
C GLY A 285 17.20 8.96 -0.61
N ALA A 286 16.50 9.93 -0.03
CA ALA A 286 17.02 10.98 0.83
C ALA A 286 16.11 11.11 2.06
N ARG A 287 16.71 11.36 3.23
CA ARG A 287 16.00 11.49 4.50
C ARG A 287 16.36 12.80 5.20
N TRP A 288 15.33 13.46 5.72
CA TRP A 288 15.42 14.56 6.68
C TRP A 288 14.79 14.15 8.00
N GLU A 289 15.26 14.75 9.09
CA GLU A 289 14.78 14.45 10.43
C GLU A 289 14.56 15.75 11.21
N VAL A 290 13.52 15.74 12.05
CA VAL A 290 13.27 16.75 13.06
C VAL A 290 13.02 16.05 14.39
N ARG A 291 13.58 16.60 15.47
CA ARG A 291 13.32 16.13 16.83
C ARG A 291 12.12 16.91 17.37
N GLU A 292 11.10 16.21 17.86
CA GLU A 292 9.92 16.87 18.42
C GLU A 292 10.22 17.33 19.86
N SER A 293 9.89 18.59 20.16
CA SER A 293 10.10 19.20 21.47
C SER A 293 8.92 18.82 22.38
N GLY A 294 8.90 17.60 22.93
CA GLY A 294 7.84 17.22 23.90
C GLY A 294 7.54 15.73 24.07
N SER A 295 8.53 14.94 24.49
CA SER A 295 8.27 13.61 25.11
C SER A 295 9.27 13.40 26.25
N SER A 296 9.13 14.22 27.29
CA SER A 296 9.78 13.95 28.58
C SER A 296 8.99 12.87 29.32
N PHE A 297 9.16 11.60 28.94
CA PHE A 297 9.03 10.54 29.93
C PHE A 297 10.19 10.69 30.90
N GLY A 298 9.97 11.51 31.93
CA GLY A 298 10.91 11.76 33.01
C GLY A 298 11.30 10.43 33.65
N THR A 299 12.52 9.97 33.37
CA THR A 299 13.20 9.10 34.32
C THR A 299 13.51 9.98 35.53
N ALA A 300 12.79 9.72 36.62
CA ALA A 300 13.08 10.30 37.91
C ALA A 300 14.51 9.90 38.29
N SER A 301 15.46 10.79 38.04
CA SER A 301 16.83 10.68 38.54
C SER A 301 17.08 11.83 39.51
N VAL A 302 16.90 11.49 40.79
CA VAL A 302 17.67 11.99 41.93
C VAL A 302 17.73 13.52 42.08
N LEU A 303 16.87 14.05 42.96
CA LEU A 303 17.08 15.34 43.61
C LEU A 303 18.46 15.35 44.31
N PRO A 304 19.32 16.38 44.10
CA PRO A 304 20.35 16.71 45.05
C PRO A 304 19.68 17.39 46.26
N THR A 305 20.00 16.89 47.44
CA THR A 305 19.53 17.40 48.73
C THR A 305 20.04 18.84 48.91
N ALA A 306 19.12 19.81 48.94
CA ALA A 306 19.46 21.21 49.22
C ALA A 306 19.57 21.45 50.74
N ASN A 307 20.70 22.01 51.17
CA ASN A 307 20.91 22.56 52.50
C ASN A 307 19.99 23.78 52.74
N PRO A 308 19.33 23.92 53.90
CA PRO A 308 18.47 25.05 54.18
C PRO A 308 19.29 26.18 54.84
N ALA A 309 20.13 26.87 54.06
CA ALA A 309 20.79 28.09 54.53
C ALA A 309 21.31 28.96 53.38
N SER A 310 20.42 29.59 52.61
CA SER A 310 20.76 30.80 51.86
C SER A 310 19.50 31.60 51.52
N THR A 311 19.52 32.86 51.95
CA THR A 311 18.48 33.88 51.80
C THR A 311 18.22 34.26 50.34
N ALA A 312 16.97 34.64 50.06
CA ALA A 312 16.34 34.83 48.74
C ALA A 312 16.84 36.00 47.87
N ALA A 313 18.07 36.49 48.06
CA ALA A 313 18.58 37.66 47.35
C ALA A 313 19.70 37.38 46.33
N ASP A 314 20.36 36.21 46.38
CA ASP A 314 21.51 35.91 45.48
C ASP A 314 21.19 35.00 44.29
N VAL A 315 19.91 34.69 44.02
CA VAL A 315 19.51 33.81 42.90
C VAL A 315 19.12 34.60 41.64
N LEU A 316 19.07 35.93 41.68
CA LEU A 316 18.56 36.74 40.56
C LEU A 316 19.61 37.19 39.53
N THR A 317 20.78 36.54 39.44
CA THR A 317 21.83 36.97 38.49
C THR A 317 22.62 35.83 37.83
N ALA A 318 22.04 34.62 37.72
CA ALA A 318 22.73 33.49 37.09
C ALA A 318 21.81 32.56 36.26
N THR A 319 20.72 33.04 35.68
CA THR A 319 19.82 32.21 34.84
C THR A 319 19.32 32.94 33.59
N THR A 320 20.16 33.77 32.96
CA THR A 320 19.86 34.42 31.66
C THR A 320 20.58 33.81 30.47
N ASP A 321 21.39 32.76 30.65
CA ASP A 321 22.02 32.05 29.55
C ASP A 321 21.69 30.56 29.64
N LEU A 322 21.27 29.97 28.52
CA LEU A 322 20.84 28.57 28.31
C LEU A 322 19.33 28.28 28.45
N VAL A 323 18.50 29.07 27.77
CA VAL A 323 17.38 28.48 27.04
C VAL A 323 17.77 28.56 25.57
N GLU A 324 18.47 27.55 25.06
CA GLU A 324 18.43 27.29 23.62
C GLU A 324 16.96 26.98 23.32
N GLU A 325 16.22 27.95 22.77
CA GLU A 325 14.98 27.69 22.07
C GLU A 325 15.33 26.69 20.96
N THR A 326 15.07 25.41 21.22
CA THR A 326 15.27 24.35 20.24
C THR A 326 14.19 24.52 19.18
N GLU A 327 14.42 25.40 18.21
CA GLU A 327 13.59 25.45 17.01
C GLU A 327 13.54 24.05 16.40
N GLU A 328 12.33 23.54 16.19
CA GLU A 328 12.09 22.26 15.53
C GLU A 328 12.51 22.34 14.05
N ARG A 329 13.81 22.26 13.82
CA ARG A 329 14.41 22.46 12.50
C ARG A 329 14.66 21.14 11.81
N TRP A 330 14.21 21.02 10.57
CA TRP A 330 14.54 19.90 9.70
C TRP A 330 16.03 19.89 9.35
N THR A 331 16.65 18.72 9.51
CA THR A 331 18.06 18.49 9.20
C THR A 331 18.20 17.35 8.21
N PHE A 332 19.10 17.48 7.23
CA PHE A 332 19.39 16.37 6.33
C PHE A 332 20.15 15.28 7.07
N ARG A 333 19.58 14.07 7.10
CA ARG A 333 20.18 12.92 7.78
C ARG A 333 21.15 12.16 6.89
N GLY A 334 20.76 11.91 5.65
CA GLY A 334 21.57 11.10 4.73
C GLY A 334 20.79 10.53 3.56
N PHE A 335 21.53 9.80 2.72
CA PHE A 335 20.98 9.05 1.61
C PHE A 335 20.56 7.64 2.04
N LEU A 336 19.75 7.00 1.21
CA LEU A 336 19.16 5.70 1.46
C LEU A 336 19.43 4.78 0.27
N GLU A 337 19.91 3.58 0.54
CA GLU A 337 19.99 2.52 -0.48
C GLU A 337 18.59 1.93 -0.77
N PRO A 338 18.42 1.28 -1.95
CA PRO A 338 17.23 0.50 -2.25
C PRO A 338 16.95 -0.54 -1.17
N GLN A 339 15.67 -0.76 -0.87
CA GLN A 339 15.30 -1.77 0.13
C GLN A 339 15.68 -3.16 -0.37
N MET A 340 16.20 -3.98 0.55
CA MET A 340 16.53 -5.38 0.28
C MET A 340 15.85 -6.26 1.34
N VAL A 341 15.32 -7.40 0.91
CA VAL A 341 14.73 -8.38 1.83
C VAL A 341 15.81 -8.88 2.79
N GLY A 342 15.59 -8.68 4.09
CA GLY A 342 16.55 -9.02 5.15
C GLY A 342 17.76 -8.06 5.27
N GLY A 343 17.65 -6.81 4.78
CA GLY A 343 18.77 -5.86 4.76
C GLY A 343 19.36 -5.51 6.12
N HIS A 344 18.50 -5.47 7.16
CA HIS A 344 18.93 -5.23 8.53
C HIS A 344 19.89 -6.33 9.05
N GLU A 345 19.62 -7.59 8.72
CA GLU A 345 20.43 -8.75 9.12
C GLU A 345 21.73 -8.86 8.30
N LYS A 346 21.70 -8.38 7.05
CA LYS A 346 22.84 -8.42 6.11
C LYS A 346 23.72 -7.17 6.17
N GLY A 347 23.45 -6.24 7.10
CA GLY A 347 24.24 -5.02 7.31
C GLY A 347 24.29 -4.08 6.10
N TRP A 348 23.33 -4.17 5.19
CA TRP A 348 23.30 -3.43 3.91
C TRP A 348 24.61 -3.54 3.11
N LEU A 349 25.31 -4.68 3.22
CA LEU A 349 26.49 -4.94 2.41
C LEU A 349 26.03 -5.21 0.98
N GLY A 350 26.45 -4.35 0.05
CA GLY A 350 26.29 -4.52 -1.39
C GLY A 350 27.13 -5.70 -1.90
N THR A 351 26.84 -6.92 -1.45
CA THR A 351 27.30 -8.12 -2.13
C THR A 351 26.50 -8.24 -3.40
N HIS A 352 27.15 -7.96 -4.53
CA HIS A 352 26.69 -8.18 -5.90
C HIS A 352 25.18 -8.37 -5.99
N VAL A 353 24.46 -7.25 -6.15
CA VAL A 353 23.28 -7.31 -7.01
C VAL A 353 23.85 -7.87 -8.31
N GLN A 354 23.62 -9.17 -8.55
CA GLN A 354 23.56 -9.63 -9.93
C GLN A 354 22.58 -8.65 -10.56
N VAL A 355 23.12 -7.73 -11.35
CA VAL A 355 22.31 -7.01 -12.33
C VAL A 355 21.50 -8.13 -12.95
N PRO A 356 20.17 -8.17 -12.78
CA PRO A 356 19.39 -9.07 -13.59
C PRO A 356 19.72 -8.59 -14.99
N THR A 357 20.54 -9.34 -15.71
CA THR A 357 20.60 -9.25 -17.16
C THR A 357 19.15 -9.18 -17.56
N PHE A 358 18.72 -8.03 -18.08
CA PHE A 358 17.32 -7.77 -18.39
C PHE A 358 16.74 -9.07 -18.94
N PRO A 359 15.87 -9.77 -18.19
CA PRO A 359 15.09 -10.78 -18.83
C PRO A 359 14.33 -9.97 -19.86
N GLN A 360 14.62 -10.22 -21.14
CA GLN A 360 13.62 -10.13 -22.21
C GLN A 360 12.26 -10.32 -21.54
N PRO A 361 11.34 -9.33 -21.60
CA PRO A 361 10.21 -9.21 -20.67
C PRO A 361 9.65 -10.59 -20.38
N MET A 362 10.05 -11.15 -19.24
CA MET A 362 9.62 -12.49 -18.90
C MET A 362 8.20 -12.30 -18.45
N LEU A 363 7.28 -12.79 -19.27
CA LEU A 363 5.89 -13.00 -18.91
C LEU A 363 5.84 -13.41 -17.43
N PRO A 364 5.01 -12.74 -16.59
CA PRO A 364 4.91 -13.07 -15.18
C PRO A 364 4.76 -14.58 -15.05
N THR A 365 5.62 -15.21 -14.25
CA THR A 365 5.50 -16.65 -14.01
C THR A 365 4.10 -16.91 -13.48
N PRO A 366 3.32 -17.81 -14.11
CA PRO A 366 1.94 -18.03 -13.73
C PRO A 366 1.88 -18.46 -12.25
N PRO A 367 0.86 -18.00 -11.51
CA PRO A 367 0.76 -18.24 -10.07
C PRO A 367 0.77 -19.75 -9.79
N ARG A 368 1.35 -20.16 -8.66
CA ARG A 368 1.37 -21.58 -8.28
C ARG A 368 -0.01 -22.00 -7.76
N ILE A 369 -0.81 -22.64 -8.63
CA ILE A 369 -2.19 -23.09 -8.34
C ILE A 369 -2.20 -24.51 -7.76
N LEU A 370 -2.95 -24.73 -6.67
CA LEU A 370 -3.36 -26.04 -6.18
C LEU A 370 -4.80 -26.33 -6.61
N THR A 371 -5.05 -27.36 -7.41
CA THR A 371 -6.42 -27.84 -7.65
C THR A 371 -6.89 -28.63 -6.44
N CYS A 372 -8.13 -28.39 -6.00
CA CYS A 372 -8.71 -28.94 -4.79
C CYS A 372 -10.07 -29.57 -5.12
N ALA A 373 -10.19 -30.86 -4.86
CA ALA A 373 -11.44 -31.61 -5.02
C ALA A 373 -11.78 -32.38 -3.75
N ARG A 374 -13.07 -32.62 -3.53
CA ARG A 374 -13.59 -33.35 -2.36
C ARG A 374 -14.35 -34.60 -2.81
N ILE A 375 -14.25 -35.69 -2.06
CA ILE A 375 -14.93 -36.95 -2.35
C ILE A 375 -15.43 -37.63 -1.07
N HIS A 376 -16.68 -38.08 -1.09
CA HIS A 376 -17.32 -38.80 0.01
C HIS A 376 -18.41 -39.75 -0.51
N ARG A 377 -18.75 -40.79 0.25
CA ARG A 377 -19.69 -41.85 -0.20
C ARG A 377 -21.18 -41.49 -0.15
N GLN A 378 -21.58 -40.35 0.42
CA GLN A 378 -22.98 -39.88 0.26
C GLN A 378 -23.30 -39.51 -1.20
N ASN A 379 -22.29 -39.35 -2.06
CA ASN A 379 -22.43 -39.17 -3.51
C ASN A 379 -22.22 -40.46 -4.33
N ALA A 380 -21.81 -41.58 -3.71
CA ALA A 380 -21.47 -42.83 -4.39
C ALA A 380 -21.94 -44.03 -3.55
N SER A 381 -23.21 -44.40 -3.70
CA SER A 381 -23.84 -45.50 -2.96
C SER A 381 -23.58 -46.90 -3.54
N THR A 382 -22.80 -47.01 -4.61
CA THR A 382 -22.52 -48.28 -5.29
C THR A 382 -21.12 -48.79 -4.99
N HIS A 383 -21.01 -50.08 -4.64
CA HIS A 383 -19.75 -50.81 -4.76
C HIS A 383 -19.70 -51.43 -6.17
N PRO A 384 -18.55 -51.42 -6.86
CA PRO A 384 -17.27 -50.85 -6.44
C PRO A 384 -17.30 -49.31 -6.37
N ILE A 385 -16.44 -48.73 -5.52
CA ILE A 385 -16.29 -47.27 -5.40
C ILE A 385 -15.88 -46.72 -6.76
N ASP A 386 -16.76 -45.97 -7.41
CA ASP A 386 -16.49 -45.38 -8.71
C ASP A 386 -15.60 -44.13 -8.55
N LEU A 387 -14.35 -44.25 -9.00
CA LEU A 387 -13.37 -43.16 -9.02
C LEU A 387 -13.10 -42.64 -10.44
N THR A 388 -13.95 -42.95 -11.42
CA THR A 388 -13.74 -42.61 -12.83
C THR A 388 -13.56 -41.11 -13.04
N LEU A 389 -14.36 -40.28 -12.36
CA LEU A 389 -14.25 -38.82 -12.45
C LEU A 389 -12.98 -38.30 -11.77
N LEU A 390 -12.58 -38.90 -10.64
CA LEU A 390 -11.33 -38.55 -9.96
C LEU A 390 -10.10 -38.91 -10.81
N ALA A 391 -10.11 -40.07 -11.48
CA ALA A 391 -9.06 -40.46 -12.42
C ALA A 391 -8.95 -39.45 -13.58
N ARG A 392 -10.08 -38.99 -14.12
CA ARG A 392 -10.11 -37.94 -15.15
C ARG A 392 -9.48 -36.64 -14.64
N LEU A 393 -9.81 -36.21 -13.43
CA LEU A 393 -9.22 -35.00 -12.83
C LEU A 393 -7.72 -35.14 -12.58
N LEU A 394 -7.27 -36.32 -12.14
CA LEU A 394 -5.85 -36.64 -11.93
C LEU A 394 -5.04 -36.52 -13.23
N HIS A 395 -5.61 -36.90 -14.37
CA HIS A 395 -4.99 -36.72 -15.67
C HIS A 395 -5.05 -35.28 -16.20
N ALA A 396 -6.12 -34.54 -15.91
CA ALA A 396 -6.33 -33.19 -16.44
C ALA A 396 -5.53 -32.11 -15.66
N SER A 397 -5.53 -32.17 -14.34
CA SER A 397 -4.98 -31.14 -13.44
C SER A 397 -3.49 -30.80 -13.66
N PRO A 398 -2.59 -31.72 -14.08
CA PRO A 398 -1.20 -31.37 -14.40
C PRO A 398 -1.06 -30.40 -15.58
N THR A 399 -2.12 -30.21 -16.36
CA THR A 399 -2.09 -29.26 -17.48
C THR A 399 -2.28 -27.82 -17.01
N TYR A 400 -2.86 -27.56 -15.84
CA TYR A 400 -3.23 -26.21 -15.39
C TYR A 400 -2.96 -25.92 -13.90
N SER A 401 -2.33 -26.83 -13.18
CA SER A 401 -1.99 -26.65 -11.77
C SER A 401 -0.62 -27.25 -11.43
N ALA A 402 -0.07 -26.81 -10.31
CA ALA A 402 1.18 -27.30 -9.76
C ALA A 402 0.99 -28.51 -8.82
N GLY A 403 -0.24 -28.75 -8.37
CA GLY A 403 -0.60 -29.95 -7.61
C GLY A 403 -2.11 -30.18 -7.55
N LEU A 404 -2.50 -31.31 -6.97
CA LEU A 404 -3.88 -31.72 -6.72
C LEU A 404 -4.03 -32.14 -5.26
N ALA A 405 -4.95 -31.52 -4.52
CA ALA A 405 -5.39 -31.95 -3.22
C ALA A 405 -6.78 -32.60 -3.29
N ILE A 406 -6.90 -33.77 -2.66
CA ILE A 406 -8.11 -34.58 -2.62
C ILE A 406 -8.51 -34.73 -1.15
N ALA A 407 -9.55 -34.01 -0.75
CA ALA A 407 -10.17 -34.19 0.56
C ALA A 407 -11.10 -35.40 0.53
N THR A 408 -10.92 -36.32 1.48
CA THR A 408 -11.71 -37.56 1.59
C THR A 408 -12.24 -37.75 3.00
N ASP A 409 -13.35 -38.47 3.14
CA ASP A 409 -13.92 -38.81 4.44
C ASP A 409 -12.96 -39.70 5.24
N GLY A 410 -12.37 -39.12 6.29
CA GLY A 410 -11.39 -39.78 7.14
C GLY A 410 -12.00 -40.88 8.00
N ASP A 411 -13.32 -40.85 8.20
CA ASP A 411 -14.07 -41.90 8.92
C ASP A 411 -14.44 -43.08 8.01
N ASP A 412 -14.09 -43.02 6.71
CA ASP A 412 -14.35 -44.03 5.69
C ASP A 412 -13.04 -44.61 5.12
N PRO A 413 -12.43 -45.58 5.82
CA PRO A 413 -11.12 -46.11 5.45
C PRO A 413 -11.11 -46.88 4.12
N ASP A 414 -12.26 -47.34 3.63
CA ASP A 414 -12.36 -48.00 2.32
C ASP A 414 -12.18 -47.00 1.17
N LEU A 415 -12.81 -45.82 1.29
CA LEU A 415 -12.64 -44.75 0.31
C LEU A 415 -11.21 -44.22 0.29
N VAL A 416 -10.61 -43.98 1.46
CA VAL A 416 -9.21 -43.55 1.57
C VAL A 416 -8.29 -44.53 0.85
N ARG A 417 -8.44 -45.84 1.12
CA ARG A 417 -7.65 -46.90 0.46
C ARG A 417 -7.88 -46.95 -1.04
N ALA A 418 -9.11 -46.76 -1.51
CA ALA A 418 -9.43 -46.76 -2.94
C ALA A 418 -8.78 -45.58 -3.66
N VAL A 419 -8.83 -44.37 -3.09
CA VAL A 419 -8.17 -43.16 -3.63
C VAL A 419 -6.66 -43.35 -3.68
N GLU A 420 -6.05 -43.87 -2.60
CA GLU A 420 -4.63 -44.19 -2.58
C GLU A 420 -4.25 -45.23 -3.65
N ALA A 421 -5.08 -46.27 -3.82
CA ALA A 421 -4.84 -47.31 -4.82
C ALA A 421 -4.88 -46.73 -6.24
N LEU A 422 -5.84 -45.85 -6.52
CA LEU A 422 -5.91 -45.14 -7.80
C LEU A 422 -4.64 -44.35 -8.07
N ILE A 423 -4.17 -43.53 -7.12
CA ILE A 423 -2.98 -42.70 -7.29
C ILE A 423 -1.70 -43.54 -7.49
N ARG A 424 -1.64 -44.73 -6.87
CA ARG A 424 -0.53 -45.68 -7.09
C ARG A 424 -0.51 -46.26 -8.51
N VAL A 425 -1.68 -46.53 -9.09
CA VAL A 425 -1.82 -47.15 -10.42
C VAL A 425 -1.74 -46.11 -11.54
N GLU A 426 -2.23 -44.90 -11.29
CA GLU A 426 -2.20 -43.75 -12.20
C GLU A 426 -1.22 -42.69 -11.68
N PRO A 427 0.12 -42.94 -11.72
CA PRO A 427 1.09 -42.02 -11.16
C PRO A 427 1.04 -40.69 -11.92
N ALA A 428 0.95 -39.60 -11.16
CA ALA A 428 0.97 -38.26 -11.72
C ALA A 428 2.29 -37.98 -12.47
N ARG A 429 2.23 -37.00 -13.38
CA ARG A 429 3.41 -36.54 -14.12
C ARG A 429 4.54 -36.19 -13.16
N LYS A 430 5.78 -36.56 -13.50
CA LYS A 430 6.97 -36.29 -12.68
C LYS A 430 7.04 -34.81 -12.27
N GLY A 431 7.04 -34.53 -10.96
CA GLY A 431 7.05 -33.18 -10.40
C GLY A 431 5.67 -32.58 -10.09
N PHE A 432 4.57 -33.29 -10.36
CA PHE A 432 3.22 -32.90 -9.94
C PHE A 432 2.88 -33.56 -8.60
N GLU A 433 2.53 -32.76 -7.61
CA GLU A 433 2.23 -33.22 -6.26
C GLU A 433 0.75 -33.60 -6.12
N VAL A 434 0.48 -34.80 -5.59
CA VAL A 434 -0.88 -35.26 -5.28
C VAL A 434 -0.99 -35.48 -3.79
N LEU A 435 -1.92 -34.77 -3.15
CA LEU A 435 -2.13 -34.75 -1.71
C LEU A 435 -3.46 -35.40 -1.38
N ILE A 436 -3.44 -36.40 -0.51
CA ILE A 436 -4.66 -36.97 0.07
C ILE A 436 -4.81 -36.35 1.45
N ILE A 437 -5.98 -35.78 1.72
CA ILE A 437 -6.31 -35.13 2.99
C ILE A 437 -7.53 -35.85 3.58
N PRO A 438 -7.33 -36.86 4.43
CA PRO A 438 -8.42 -37.46 5.20
C PRO A 438 -8.94 -36.43 6.23
N VAL A 439 -10.26 -36.22 6.26
CA VAL A 439 -10.92 -35.23 7.12
C VAL A 439 -11.90 -35.92 8.04
N SER A 440 -11.75 -35.73 9.36
CA SER A 440 -12.65 -36.26 10.39
C SER A 440 -12.88 -35.20 11.49
N PRO A 441 -14.14 -34.86 11.83
CA PRO A 441 -15.36 -35.28 11.14
C PRO A 441 -15.45 -34.62 9.75
N TYR A 442 -15.95 -35.34 8.74
CA TYR A 442 -16.00 -34.82 7.36
C TYR A 442 -16.94 -33.62 7.19
N GLY A 443 -18.02 -33.52 7.97
CA GLY A 443 -19.03 -32.47 7.80
C GLY A 443 -19.80 -32.62 6.47
N ARG A 444 -20.27 -31.51 5.89
CA ARG A 444 -20.92 -31.51 4.57
C ARG A 444 -20.04 -30.90 3.49
N PHE A 445 -19.60 -29.66 3.69
CA PHE A 445 -18.86 -28.88 2.71
C PHE A 445 -17.66 -28.17 3.33
N VAL A 446 -17.84 -27.53 4.48
CA VAL A 446 -16.89 -26.54 5.01
C VAL A 446 -15.59 -27.16 5.50
N THR A 447 -15.67 -28.23 6.29
CA THR A 447 -14.48 -28.86 6.88
C THR A 447 -13.45 -29.30 5.82
N PRO A 448 -13.82 -30.03 4.75
CA PRO A 448 -12.85 -30.41 3.72
C PRO A 448 -12.31 -29.22 2.92
N LEU A 449 -13.12 -28.18 2.66
CA LEU A 449 -12.66 -26.96 2.00
C LEU A 449 -11.59 -26.24 2.84
N ASN A 450 -11.83 -26.07 4.13
CA ASN A 450 -10.90 -25.42 5.05
C ASN A 450 -9.61 -26.24 5.24
N ALA A 451 -9.70 -27.57 5.29
CA ALA A 451 -8.53 -28.44 5.37
C ALA A 451 -7.61 -28.28 4.14
N MET A 452 -8.20 -28.17 2.94
CA MET A 452 -7.46 -27.93 1.70
C MET A 452 -6.83 -26.53 1.67
N ILE A 453 -7.52 -25.48 2.12
CA ILE A 453 -6.95 -24.12 2.23
C ILE A 453 -5.75 -24.10 3.17
N ALA A 454 -5.89 -24.69 4.37
CA ALA A 454 -4.82 -24.76 5.35
C ALA A 454 -3.59 -25.46 4.77
N ARG A 455 -3.80 -26.53 3.99
CA ARG A 455 -2.72 -27.23 3.31
C ARG A 455 -2.06 -26.37 2.23
N ALA A 456 -2.85 -25.69 1.40
CA ALA A 456 -2.33 -24.82 0.34
C ALA A 456 -1.48 -23.68 0.90
N ALA A 457 -1.94 -23.04 1.98
CA ALA A 457 -1.22 -21.96 2.66
C ALA A 457 0.11 -22.46 3.26
N LYS A 458 0.10 -23.63 3.91
CA LYS A 458 1.30 -24.24 4.50
C LYS A 458 2.36 -24.57 3.44
N ASP A 459 1.94 -25.07 2.28
CA ASP A 459 2.85 -25.54 1.22
C ASP A 459 3.22 -24.44 0.21
N GLY A 460 2.83 -23.19 0.48
CA GLY A 460 3.21 -22.01 -0.29
C GLY A 460 2.55 -21.93 -1.67
N TYR A 461 1.32 -22.42 -1.81
CA TYR A 461 0.51 -22.17 -2.99
C TYR A 461 -0.09 -20.76 -2.94
N GLU A 462 -0.16 -20.11 -4.10
CA GLU A 462 -0.66 -18.74 -4.21
C GLU A 462 -2.16 -18.69 -4.46
N ARG A 463 -2.68 -19.75 -5.10
CA ARG A 463 -4.08 -19.87 -5.52
C ARG A 463 -4.59 -21.28 -5.26
N VAL A 464 -5.86 -21.38 -4.89
CA VAL A 464 -6.58 -22.67 -4.79
C VAL A 464 -7.72 -22.66 -5.78
N LEU A 465 -7.74 -23.65 -6.68
CA LEU A 465 -8.87 -23.91 -7.57
C LEU A 465 -9.75 -24.98 -6.94
N PHE A 466 -10.89 -24.61 -6.38
CA PHE A 466 -11.93 -25.59 -6.05
C PHE A 466 -12.63 -26.01 -7.33
N GLN A 467 -12.69 -27.32 -7.56
CA GLN A 467 -13.29 -27.91 -8.76
C GLN A 467 -14.05 -29.18 -8.37
N SER A 468 -15.32 -29.25 -8.80
CA SER A 468 -16.11 -30.46 -8.67
C SER A 468 -15.66 -31.53 -9.67
N LEU A 469 -15.81 -32.81 -9.31
CA LEU A 469 -15.37 -33.93 -10.15
C LEU A 469 -16.15 -34.02 -11.48
N GLU A 470 -17.36 -33.45 -11.54
CA GLU A 470 -18.24 -33.41 -12.70
C GLU A 470 -17.87 -32.30 -13.68
N VAL A 471 -17.10 -31.29 -13.25
CA VAL A 471 -16.70 -30.17 -14.10
C VAL A 471 -15.42 -30.49 -14.84
N VAL A 472 -15.48 -30.38 -16.16
CA VAL A 472 -14.32 -30.48 -17.04
C VAL A 472 -13.85 -29.08 -17.42
N VAL A 473 -12.59 -28.78 -17.15
CA VAL A 473 -11.93 -27.51 -17.51
C VAL A 473 -10.60 -27.78 -18.19
N GLY A 474 -10.27 -26.93 -19.17
CA GLY A 474 -8.98 -26.93 -19.84
C GLY A 474 -8.03 -25.84 -19.32
N ARG A 475 -6.75 -25.94 -19.70
CA ARG A 475 -5.72 -24.93 -19.38
C ARG A 475 -6.15 -23.50 -19.73
N ALA A 476 -6.66 -23.29 -20.94
CA ALA A 476 -7.02 -21.95 -21.41
C ALA A 476 -8.14 -21.32 -20.56
N GLU A 477 -9.07 -22.12 -20.04
CA GLU A 477 -10.14 -21.63 -19.17
C GLU A 477 -9.61 -21.23 -17.79
N ILE A 478 -8.68 -22.00 -17.23
CA ILE A 478 -8.05 -21.68 -15.95
C ILE A 478 -7.11 -20.48 -16.08
N GLU A 479 -6.37 -20.36 -17.18
CA GLU A 479 -5.56 -19.19 -17.49
C GLU A 479 -6.44 -17.94 -17.66
N ALA A 480 -7.62 -18.06 -18.28
CA ALA A 480 -8.57 -16.96 -18.38
C ALA A 480 -9.13 -16.56 -17.00
N LEU A 481 -9.51 -17.52 -16.16
CA LEU A 481 -9.91 -17.25 -14.77
C LEU A 481 -8.78 -16.56 -14.00
N ALA A 482 -7.57 -17.11 -14.04
CA ALA A 482 -6.41 -16.53 -13.37
C ALA A 482 -6.08 -15.12 -13.87
N GLY A 483 -6.23 -14.85 -15.17
CA GLY A 483 -6.04 -13.53 -15.75
C GLY A 483 -7.10 -12.49 -15.36
N MET A 484 -8.26 -12.93 -14.88
CA MET A 484 -9.29 -12.05 -14.29
C MET A 484 -9.06 -11.78 -12.80
N MET A 485 -8.12 -12.48 -12.14
CA MET A 485 -7.78 -12.19 -10.75
C MET A 485 -6.78 -11.04 -10.68
N ASP A 486 -7.14 -10.01 -9.95
CA ASP A 486 -6.27 -8.90 -9.56
C ASP A 486 -5.96 -8.94 -8.05
N GLU A 487 -5.32 -7.88 -7.54
CA GLU A 487 -4.94 -7.76 -6.14
C GLU A 487 -6.14 -7.60 -5.19
N ASP A 488 -7.34 -7.29 -5.70
CA ASP A 488 -8.58 -7.10 -4.93
C ASP A 488 -9.49 -8.34 -5.00
N SER A 489 -9.31 -9.16 -6.02
CA SER A 489 -10.00 -10.43 -6.22
C SER A 489 -9.78 -11.40 -5.06
N LEU A 490 -10.83 -11.67 -4.29
CA LEU A 490 -10.85 -12.77 -3.33
C LEU A 490 -11.03 -14.11 -4.05
N VAL A 491 -11.94 -14.12 -5.04
CA VAL A 491 -12.34 -15.29 -5.80
C VAL A 491 -12.82 -14.88 -7.17
N VAL A 492 -12.51 -15.70 -8.18
CA VAL A 492 -13.15 -15.69 -9.50
C VAL A 492 -13.70 -17.09 -9.76
N GLY A 493 -14.77 -17.22 -10.52
CA GLY A 493 -15.32 -18.55 -10.82
C GLY A 493 -15.93 -18.65 -12.20
N LYS A 494 -16.07 -19.89 -12.66
CA LYS A 494 -16.73 -20.19 -13.92
C LYS A 494 -18.23 -19.94 -13.76
N ALA A 495 -18.79 -19.12 -14.64
CA ALA A 495 -20.23 -18.92 -14.68
C ALA A 495 -20.93 -20.14 -15.32
N PHE A 496 -21.83 -20.79 -14.56
CA PHE A 496 -22.78 -21.79 -15.03
C PHE A 496 -24.14 -21.16 -15.38
N ASP A 497 -24.94 -21.85 -16.21
CA ASP A 497 -26.24 -21.39 -16.73
C ASP A 497 -27.25 -20.98 -15.64
N SER A 498 -27.12 -21.55 -14.44
CA SER A 498 -28.01 -21.27 -13.31
C SER A 498 -27.62 -20.01 -12.51
N HIS A 499 -26.47 -19.39 -12.80
CA HIS A 499 -26.13 -18.12 -12.17
C HIS A 499 -26.93 -16.96 -12.76
N ALA A 500 -27.23 -15.98 -11.92
CA ALA A 500 -27.99 -14.77 -12.26
C ALA A 500 -27.09 -13.52 -12.25
N PHE A 501 -25.92 -13.58 -12.88
CA PHE A 501 -25.01 -12.44 -12.94
C PHE A 501 -25.47 -11.37 -13.93
N VAL A 502 -25.28 -10.11 -13.55
CA VAL A 502 -25.28 -8.96 -14.47
C VAL A 502 -23.85 -8.41 -14.53
N LEU A 503 -23.41 -7.88 -15.66
CA LEU A 503 -22.11 -7.21 -15.75
C LEU A 503 -22.01 -6.08 -14.70
N GLY A 504 -20.90 -6.01 -13.98
CA GLY A 504 -20.65 -5.02 -12.92
C GLY A 504 -20.96 -5.53 -11.50
N MET A 505 -21.38 -4.63 -10.61
CA MET A 505 -21.61 -4.97 -9.21
C MET A 505 -22.95 -5.68 -8.99
N ASN A 506 -22.91 -6.87 -8.39
CA ASN A 506 -24.08 -7.66 -8.01
C ASN A 506 -24.15 -7.78 -6.49
N LYS A 507 -25.36 -7.76 -5.94
CA LYS A 507 -25.58 -8.18 -4.55
C LYS A 507 -25.22 -9.66 -4.43
N LEU A 508 -24.51 -10.04 -3.36
CA LEU A 508 -24.17 -11.44 -3.09
C LEU A 508 -25.42 -12.24 -2.72
N THR A 509 -25.68 -13.29 -3.50
CA THR A 509 -26.75 -14.27 -3.29
C THR A 509 -26.22 -15.65 -3.70
N GLY A 510 -27.00 -16.70 -3.44
CA GLY A 510 -26.65 -18.02 -3.92
C GLY A 510 -26.53 -18.14 -5.44
N LEU A 511 -27.13 -17.23 -6.23
CA LEU A 511 -27.07 -17.26 -7.70
C LEU A 511 -26.09 -16.25 -8.29
N THR A 512 -25.55 -15.34 -7.49
CA THR A 512 -24.66 -14.24 -7.92
C THR A 512 -23.29 -14.34 -7.26
N THR A 513 -23.00 -15.44 -6.56
CA THR A 513 -21.70 -15.78 -5.99
C THR A 513 -21.01 -16.85 -6.84
N PRO A 514 -19.68 -16.83 -7.00
CA PRO A 514 -18.91 -17.89 -7.62
C PRO A 514 -19.05 -19.19 -6.85
N TRP A 515 -19.50 -20.27 -7.47
CA TRP A 515 -19.60 -21.55 -6.78
C TRP A 515 -18.27 -22.28 -6.72
N ASN A 516 -17.99 -22.92 -5.58
CA ASN A 516 -16.82 -23.79 -5.42
C ASN A 516 -16.85 -25.01 -6.35
N THR A 517 -17.95 -25.23 -7.06
CA THR A 517 -18.06 -26.13 -8.22
C THR A 517 -16.94 -25.87 -9.25
N CYS A 518 -16.54 -24.60 -9.46
CA CYS A 518 -15.34 -24.23 -10.22
C CYS A 518 -14.93 -22.78 -9.92
N ALA A 519 -14.14 -22.57 -8.87
CA ALA A 519 -13.72 -21.24 -8.42
C ALA A 519 -12.25 -21.20 -7.99
N LEU A 520 -11.54 -20.15 -8.41
CA LEU A 520 -10.15 -19.87 -8.10
C LEU A 520 -10.06 -18.79 -7.02
N TRP A 521 -9.41 -19.12 -5.91
CA TRP A 521 -9.30 -18.30 -4.71
C TRP A 521 -7.88 -17.82 -4.47
N ASP A 522 -7.75 -16.62 -3.90
CA ASP A 522 -6.48 -16.13 -3.36
C ASP A 522 -6.21 -16.77 -2.00
N VAL A 523 -5.14 -17.57 -1.90
CA VAL A 523 -4.79 -18.31 -0.68
C VAL A 523 -4.46 -17.38 0.48
N LYS A 524 -3.74 -16.28 0.23
CA LYS A 524 -3.34 -15.33 1.28
C LYS A 524 -4.56 -14.68 1.91
N LYS A 525 -5.62 -14.44 1.12
CA LYS A 525 -6.87 -13.84 1.61
C LYS A 525 -7.79 -14.86 2.27
N ILE A 526 -8.12 -15.97 1.59
CA ILE A 526 -9.10 -16.94 2.09
C ILE A 526 -8.60 -17.69 3.34
N ALA A 527 -7.29 -17.84 3.52
CA ALA A 527 -6.72 -18.48 4.70
C ALA A 527 -6.93 -17.67 6.00
N LEU A 528 -7.24 -16.37 5.91
CA LEU A 528 -7.50 -15.53 7.08
C LEU A 528 -8.88 -15.77 7.69
N THR A 529 -9.85 -16.19 6.89
CA THR A 529 -11.24 -16.38 7.33
C THR A 529 -11.69 -17.84 7.24
N GLY A 530 -11.26 -18.56 6.22
CA GLY A 530 -11.85 -19.82 5.80
C GLY A 530 -13.33 -19.67 5.39
N PHE A 531 -13.98 -20.81 5.17
CA PHE A 531 -15.43 -20.92 5.06
C PHE A 531 -16.04 -21.10 6.45
N LEU A 532 -17.19 -20.45 6.68
CA LEU A 532 -17.85 -20.48 7.98
C LEU A 532 -18.66 -21.77 8.17
N LEU A 533 -18.49 -22.43 9.33
CA LEU A 533 -19.18 -23.68 9.67
C LEU A 533 -20.71 -23.59 9.65
N VAL A 534 -21.29 -22.39 9.75
CA VAL A 534 -22.74 -22.20 9.61
C VAL A 534 -23.28 -22.70 8.26
N ALA A 535 -22.45 -22.71 7.21
CA ALA A 535 -22.82 -23.20 5.88
C ALA A 535 -23.06 -24.71 5.83
N ASP A 536 -22.55 -25.47 6.81
CA ASP A 536 -22.85 -26.90 6.94
C ASP A 536 -24.27 -27.16 7.49
N GLY A 537 -25.05 -26.11 7.82
CA GLY A 537 -26.43 -26.23 8.27
C GLY A 537 -26.56 -26.80 9.67
N LEU A 538 -25.61 -26.45 10.54
CA LEU A 538 -25.61 -26.87 11.95
C LEU A 538 -26.67 -26.13 12.79
N ASP A 539 -27.15 -24.99 12.30
CA ASP A 539 -28.29 -24.25 12.85
C ASP A 539 -29.58 -24.70 12.14
N PRO A 540 -30.59 -25.23 12.85
CA PRO A 540 -31.87 -25.64 12.25
C PRO A 540 -32.63 -24.52 11.54
N GLU A 541 -32.38 -23.25 11.89
CA GLU A 541 -33.02 -22.09 11.29
C GLU A 541 -32.32 -21.64 9.99
N VAL A 542 -31.14 -22.18 9.69
CA VAL A 542 -30.34 -21.83 8.50
C VAL A 542 -30.40 -22.97 7.49
N VAL A 543 -31.01 -22.70 6.33
CA VAL A 543 -30.99 -23.64 5.21
C VAL A 543 -29.53 -23.84 4.76
N PRO A 544 -29.03 -25.09 4.70
CA PRO A 544 -27.66 -25.35 4.26
C PRO A 544 -27.42 -24.77 2.86
N ALA A 545 -26.42 -23.92 2.72
CA ALA A 545 -26.09 -23.31 1.44
C ALA A 545 -25.30 -24.34 0.60
N THR A 546 -25.91 -24.83 -0.47
CA THR A 546 -25.28 -25.75 -1.43
C THR A 546 -24.15 -25.02 -2.18
N GLU A 547 -22.89 -25.41 -1.93
CA GLU A 547 -21.67 -25.01 -2.69
C GLU A 547 -21.40 -23.51 -2.88
N GLN A 548 -22.07 -22.66 -2.12
CA GLN A 548 -21.97 -21.20 -2.22
C GLN A 548 -20.78 -20.64 -1.44
N VAL A 549 -20.32 -19.44 -1.83
CA VAL A 549 -19.42 -18.62 -1.01
C VAL A 549 -20.15 -18.21 0.27
N THR A 550 -20.00 -18.96 1.36
CA THR A 550 -20.39 -18.49 2.69
C THR A 550 -19.17 -17.88 3.39
N VAL A 551 -18.78 -16.70 2.93
CA VAL A 551 -17.86 -15.82 3.64
C VAL A 551 -18.65 -14.54 3.92
N LEU A 552 -19.25 -14.47 5.12
CA LEU A 552 -20.06 -13.37 5.65
C LEU A 552 -21.36 -13.00 4.89
N LEU A 553 -22.49 -13.59 5.31
CA LEU A 553 -23.82 -12.98 5.23
C LEU A 553 -24.57 -13.26 6.54
N ARG A 554 -24.52 -12.27 7.45
CA ARG A 554 -25.32 -12.00 8.67
C ARG A 554 -26.23 -13.12 9.24
N VAL A 555 -25.99 -13.51 10.51
CA VAL A 555 -27.02 -13.94 11.47
C VAL A 555 -27.12 -12.87 12.57
N GLY A 556 -28.31 -12.28 12.75
CA GLY A 556 -28.50 -10.98 13.38
C GLY A 556 -28.68 -10.98 14.91
N GLY A 557 -28.29 -9.85 15.52
CA GLY A 557 -28.62 -9.46 16.90
C GLY A 557 -28.10 -8.07 17.26
N GLY A 558 -28.78 -7.02 16.79
CA GLY A 558 -28.77 -5.65 17.34
C GLY A 558 -27.44 -4.95 17.67
N ARG A 559 -26.89 -4.20 16.70
CA ARG A 559 -26.42 -2.78 16.81
C ARG A 559 -25.80 -2.35 15.47
N GLU A 560 -26.15 -1.15 15.02
CA GLU A 560 -25.64 -0.53 13.79
C GLU A 560 -24.14 -0.23 13.94
N GLY A 561 -23.32 -0.60 12.94
CA GLY A 561 -21.90 -0.22 12.88
C GLY A 561 -20.88 -1.31 12.51
N CYS A 562 -21.16 -2.24 11.59
CA CYS A 562 -20.15 -3.18 11.07
C CYS A 562 -19.94 -3.01 9.55
N PRO A 563 -18.71 -2.80 9.06
CA PRO A 563 -18.43 -2.48 7.65
C PRO A 563 -18.00 -3.73 6.87
N TRP A 564 -18.95 -4.58 6.48
CA TRP A 564 -18.71 -5.59 5.44
C TRP A 564 -19.84 -5.49 4.43
N ARG A 565 -19.53 -5.05 3.20
CA ARG A 565 -20.52 -4.79 2.14
C ARG A 565 -20.82 -6.06 1.34
N GLU A 566 -22.11 -6.32 1.09
CA GLU A 566 -22.68 -7.52 0.46
C GLU A 566 -22.61 -7.54 -1.09
N TYR A 567 -21.48 -7.15 -1.73
CA TYR A 567 -21.43 -6.98 -3.19
C TYR A 567 -20.17 -7.58 -3.84
N MET A 568 -20.30 -8.13 -5.05
CA MET A 568 -19.20 -8.63 -5.89
C MET A 568 -19.23 -8.03 -7.30
N HIS A 569 -18.05 -7.80 -7.88
CA HIS A 569 -17.88 -7.29 -9.24
C HIS A 569 -17.74 -8.44 -10.25
N VAL A 570 -18.42 -8.33 -11.40
CA VAL A 570 -18.39 -9.32 -12.49
C VAL A 570 -17.96 -8.64 -13.79
N ASP A 571 -16.87 -9.13 -14.40
CA ASP A 571 -16.41 -8.72 -15.73
C ASP A 571 -16.75 -9.77 -16.79
N SER A 572 -16.98 -9.36 -18.05
CA SER A 572 -17.30 -10.29 -19.15
C SER A 572 -16.15 -10.44 -20.14
N VAL A 573 -15.94 -11.68 -20.59
CA VAL A 573 -15.23 -12.00 -21.84
C VAL A 573 -16.23 -12.71 -22.75
N LEU A 574 -16.54 -12.09 -23.89
CA LEU A 574 -17.38 -12.67 -24.95
C LEU A 574 -16.84 -14.04 -25.37
N GLN A 575 -17.59 -15.12 -25.11
CA GLN A 575 -17.39 -16.38 -25.80
C GLN A 575 -17.73 -16.19 -27.28
N ARG A 576 -16.81 -16.58 -28.17
CA ARG A 576 -17.12 -16.72 -29.60
C ARG A 576 -18.13 -17.87 -29.77
N PRO A 577 -19.11 -17.73 -30.67
CA PRO A 577 -20.06 -18.80 -30.95
C PRO A 577 -19.41 -19.81 -31.89
N GLU A 578 -19.16 -21.03 -31.42
CA GLU A 578 -18.95 -22.18 -32.29
C GLU A 578 -19.89 -23.33 -31.88
N ASP A 579 -21.01 -23.36 -32.61
CA ASP A 579 -21.72 -24.50 -33.18
C ASP A 579 -21.41 -25.92 -32.63
N ARG A 580 -22.41 -26.48 -31.92
CA ARG A 580 -23.19 -27.69 -32.27
C ARG A 580 -23.38 -28.73 -31.16
N THR A 581 -24.65 -28.79 -30.75
CA THR A 581 -25.47 -30.00 -30.50
C THR A 581 -24.93 -31.03 -29.52
N LEU A 582 -25.56 -31.10 -28.34
CA LEU A 582 -26.05 -32.36 -27.78
C LEU A 582 -27.30 -32.10 -26.93
N SER A 583 -28.21 -33.06 -27.02
CA SER A 583 -29.66 -32.92 -26.82
C SER A 583 -30.09 -32.63 -25.39
N SER A 584 -31.13 -31.80 -25.31
CA SER A 584 -32.11 -31.73 -24.23
C SER A 584 -32.50 -33.10 -23.68
N HIS A 585 -32.25 -33.35 -22.39
CA HIS A 585 -33.14 -34.13 -21.53
C HIS A 585 -33.23 -33.41 -20.20
N GLY A 586 -34.39 -32.78 -19.98
CA GLY A 586 -34.67 -32.04 -18.76
C GLY A 586 -34.90 -32.95 -17.58
N HIS A 587 -34.47 -32.49 -16.40
CA HIS A 587 -35.18 -32.79 -15.17
C HIS A 587 -35.34 -31.50 -14.38
N ARG A 588 -36.62 -31.15 -14.18
CA ARG A 588 -37.11 -30.20 -13.18
C ARG A 588 -36.42 -30.46 -11.84
N LEU A 589 -35.84 -29.41 -11.26
CA LEU A 589 -35.74 -29.28 -9.82
C LEU A 589 -36.89 -28.40 -9.37
N ASP A 590 -37.99 -29.07 -9.02
CA ASP A 590 -39.04 -28.49 -8.20
C ASP A 590 -38.47 -28.20 -6.81
N LYS A 591 -38.73 -26.97 -6.35
CA LYS A 591 -38.82 -26.52 -4.94
C LYS A 591 -37.84 -27.16 -3.93
N LEU A 592 -36.90 -26.34 -3.45
CA LEU A 592 -36.59 -26.19 -2.03
C LEU A 592 -36.17 -24.74 -1.77
#